data_AF-A0A412VZU7-F1
#
_entry.id   AF-A0A412VZU7-F1
#
_cell.length_a   1.000
_cell.length_b   1.000
_cell.length_c   1.000
_cell.angle_alpha   90.00
_cell.angle_beta   90.00
_cell.angle_gamma   90.00
#
_symmetry.space_group_name_H-M   'P 1'
#
loop_
_entity.id
_entity.type
_entity.pdbx_description
1 polymer ?
#
loop_
_entity_poly.entity_id
_entity_poly.type
_entity_poly.pdbx_seq_one_letter_code
_entity_poly.pdbx_strand_id
1 'polypeptide(L)' 'MRPTQYEAALAAMTAWLSHPQELGHEPAEIECTGTFVLHDMTYYIFKYKDTKDSEWLLGVNGGY' A
#
# COMPACT_ATOMS: atom_id res chain seq x y z
N MET A 1 21.89 0.29 -3.32
CA MET A 1 20.89 1.01 -4.14
C MET A 1 19.82 1.53 -3.20
N ARG A 2 19.36 2.78 -3.37
CA ARG A 2 18.19 3.26 -2.61
C ARG A 2 16.93 2.69 -3.27
N PRO A 3 15.94 2.23 -2.52
CA PRO A 3 14.69 1.76 -3.11
C PRO A 3 14.02 2.90 -3.88
N THR A 4 13.28 2.54 -4.93
CA THR A 4 12.45 3.52 -5.67
C THR A 4 11.34 4.05 -4.75
N GLN A 5 10.77 5.22 -5.07
CA GLN A 5 9.61 5.75 -4.33
C GLN A 5 8.46 4.73 -4.27
N TYR A 6 8.23 3.99 -5.35
CA TYR A 6 7.26 2.90 -5.42
C TYR A 6 7.57 1.77 -4.42
N GLU A 7 8.80 1.28 -4.38
CA GLU A 7 9.21 0.22 -3.45
C GLU A 7 9.07 0.67 -1.99
N ALA A 8 9.42 1.93 -1.71
CA ALA A 8 9.22 2.52 -0.39
C ALA A 8 7.73 2.61 -0.01
N ALA A 9 6.86 3.01 -0.94
CA ALA A 9 5.41 3.07 -0.75
C ALA A 9 4.79 1.69 -0.52
N LEU A 10 5.21 0.70 -1.30
CA LEU A 10 4.75 -0.68 -1.15
C LEU A 10 5.18 -1.25 0.21
N ALA A 11 6.45 -1.12 0.58
CA ALA A 11 6.96 -1.60 1.85
C ALA A 11 6.28 -0.91 3.04
N ALA A 12 6.06 0.41 2.97
CA ALA A 12 5.37 1.15 4.00
C ALA A 12 3.89 0.74 4.14
N MET A 13 3.18 0.54 3.02
CA MET A 13 1.79 0.07 3.03
C MET A 13 1.68 -1.34 3.61
N THR A 14 2.55 -2.28 3.19
CA THR A 14 2.58 -3.64 3.75
C THR A 14 2.88 -3.62 5.25
N ALA A 15 3.87 -2.83 5.68
CA ALA A 15 4.22 -2.74 7.10
C ALA A 15 3.09 -2.14 7.95
N TRP A 16 2.39 -1.13 7.43
CA TRP A 16 1.22 -0.53 8.08
C TRP A 16 0.07 -1.55 8.21
N LEU A 17 -0.26 -2.27 7.13
CA LEU A 17 -1.30 -3.30 7.13
C LEU A 17 -1.00 -4.44 8.12
N SER A 18 0.26 -4.84 8.25
CA SER A 18 0.70 -5.87 9.21
C SER A 18 0.59 -5.45 10.67
N HIS A 19 0.31 -4.19 10.98
CA HIS A 19 0.16 -3.72 12.34
C HIS A 19 -1.13 -4.27 12.98
N PRO A 20 -1.15 -4.71 14.26
CA PRO A 20 -2.33 -5.31 14.91
C PRO A 20 -3.60 -4.45 14.98
N GLN A 21 -3.50 -3.16 14.71
CA GLN A 21 -4.60 -2.21 14.69
C GLN A 21 -5.23 -2.08 13.30
N GLU A 22 -4.57 -2.63 12.27
CA GLU A 22 -5.03 -2.68 10.89
C GLU A 22 -5.48 -4.12 10.56
N LEU A 23 -4.67 -4.92 9.85
CA LEU A 23 -4.95 -6.35 9.62
C LEU A 23 -4.29 -7.26 10.67
N GLY A 24 -3.13 -6.85 11.20
CA GLY A 24 -2.32 -7.66 12.12
C GLY A 24 -1.42 -8.71 11.45
N HIS A 25 -1.44 -8.80 10.13
CA HIS A 25 -0.55 -9.64 9.31
C HIS A 25 -0.42 -9.06 7.89
N GLU A 26 0.52 -9.60 7.11
CA GLU A 26 0.71 -9.16 5.72
C GLU A 26 -0.51 -9.50 4.86
N PRO A 27 -0.97 -8.58 3.98
CA PRO A 27 -2.12 -8.84 3.11
C PRO A 27 -1.84 -10.05 2.21
N ALA A 28 -2.86 -10.88 1.99
CA ALA A 28 -2.74 -12.04 1.11
C ALA A 28 -2.41 -11.66 -0.34
N GLU A 29 -2.91 -10.50 -0.80
CA GLU A 29 -2.63 -9.92 -2.11
C GLU A 29 -2.53 -8.39 -1.98
N ILE A 30 -1.58 -7.76 -2.67
CA ILE A 30 -1.47 -6.31 -2.77
C ILE A 30 -0.95 -5.93 -4.16
N GLU A 31 -1.61 -4.98 -4.82
CA GLU A 31 -1.13 -4.42 -6.09
C GLU A 31 -1.39 -2.92 -6.17
N CYS A 32 -0.51 -2.22 -6.89
CA CYS A 32 -0.69 -0.81 -7.18
C CYS A 32 -1.62 -0.65 -8.38
N THR A 33 -2.79 -0.05 -8.17
CA THR A 33 -3.80 0.16 -9.21
C THR A 33 -3.71 1.55 -9.85
N GLY A 34 -2.88 2.44 -9.32
CA GLY A 34 -2.70 3.77 -9.90
C GLY A 34 -1.84 4.68 -9.05
N THR A 35 -1.50 5.83 -9.63
CA THR A 35 -0.78 6.91 -8.96
C THR A 35 -1.45 8.24 -9.26
N PHE A 36 -1.29 9.20 -8.36
CA PHE A 36 -1.67 10.59 -8.60
C PHE A 36 -0.69 11.54 -7.92
N VAL A 37 -0.65 12.77 -8.39
CA VAL A 37 0.18 13.83 -7.81
C VAL A 37 -0.73 14.85 -7.15
N LEU A 38 -0.41 15.20 -5.89
CA LEU A 38 -1.11 16.24 -5.14
C LEU A 38 -0.07 17.05 -4.35
N HIS A 39 -0.12 18.38 -4.44
CA HIS A 39 0.85 19.26 -3.79
C HIS A 39 2.32 18.90 -4.09
N ASP A 40 2.63 18.61 -5.35
CA ASP A 40 3.96 18.20 -5.84
C ASP A 40 4.51 16.89 -5.22
N MET A 41 3.67 16.13 -4.51
CA MET A 41 4.02 14.84 -3.94
C MET A 41 3.33 13.70 -4.68
N THR A 42 4.02 12.57 -4.77
CA THR A 42 3.47 11.37 -5.41
C THR A 42 2.70 10.51 -4.40
N TYR A 43 1.52 10.08 -4.81
CA TYR A 43 0.66 9.15 -4.09
C TYR A 43 0.43 7.90 -4.93
N TYR A 44 0.43 6.76 -4.25
CA TYR A 44 0.22 5.42 -4.79
C TYR A 44 -1.08 4.86 -4.22
N ILE A 45 -1.94 4.36 -5.11
CA ILE A 45 -3.19 3.69 -4.75
C ILE A 45 -2.92 2.20 -4.81
N PHE A 46 -3.00 1.54 -3.65
CA PHE A 46 -2.89 0.10 -3.53
C PHE A 46 -4.28 -0.49 -3.35
N LYS A 47 -4.60 -1.54 -4.09
CA LYS A 47 -5.67 -2.45 -3.69
C LYS A 47 -5.06 -3.69 -3.05
N TYR A 48 -5.70 -4.19 -2.01
CA TYR A 48 -5.22 -5.34 -1.27
C TYR A 48 -6.37 -6.20 -0.78
N LYS A 49 -6.06 -7.44 -0.43
CA LYS A 49 -6.97 -8.35 0.26
C LYS A 49 -6.36 -8.77 1.58
N ASP A 50 -7.19 -8.79 2.62
CA ASP A 50 -6.82 -9.37 3.91
C ASP A 50 -6.52 -10.88 3.78
N THR A 51 -7.52 -11.63 3.31
CA THR A 51 -7.39 -13.06 2.94
C THR A 51 -7.78 -13.28 1.48
N LYS A 52 -7.41 -14.41 0.86
CA LYS A 52 -7.68 -14.67 -0.57
C LYS A 52 -9.16 -14.57 -0.97
N ASP A 53 -10.05 -14.89 -0.02
CA ASP A 53 -11.51 -14.87 -0.18
C ASP A 53 -12.15 -13.54 0.25
N SER A 54 -11.35 -12.60 0.77
CA SER A 54 -11.84 -11.27 1.15
C SER A 54 -12.14 -10.40 -0.06
N GLU A 55 -12.99 -9.40 0.16
CA GLU A 55 -13.19 -8.32 -0.81
C GLU A 55 -11.92 -7.51 -1.02
N TRP A 56 -11.83 -6.83 -2.16
CA TRP A 56 -10.74 -5.90 -2.43
C TRP A 56 -10.96 -4.61 -1.64
N LEU A 57 -9.97 -4.27 -0.83
CA LEU A 57 -9.89 -3.00 -0.12
C LEU A 57 -8.92 -2.07 -0.85
N LEU A 58 -9.07 -0.76 -0.61
CA LEU A 58 -8.22 0.28 -1.20
C LEU A 58 -7.52 1.06 -0.09
N GLY A 59 -6.20 1.21 -0.24
CA GLY A 59 -5.35 2.03 0.60
C GLY A 59 -4.55 3.01 -0.24
N VAL A 60 -4.33 4.21 0.29
CA VAL A 60 -3.50 5.23 -0.37
C VAL A 60 -2.26 5.47 0.47
N ASN A 61 -1.09 5.38 -0.15
CA ASN A 61 0.20 5.72 0.45
C ASN A 61 0.83 6.87 -0.33
N GLY A 62 1.25 7.95 0.32
CA GLY A 62 1.91 9.04 -0.40
C GLY A 62 2.63 10.02 0.49
N GLY A 63 3.14 11.08 -0.16
CA GLY A 63 4.08 12.03 0.45
C GLY A 63 5.53 11.80 0.03
N TYR A 64 5.73 11.24 -1.18
CA TYR A 64 7.04 10.94 -1.78
C TYR A 64 7.51 12.00 -2.77
#